data_AF-A0A838WF69-F1
#
_entry.id   AF-A0A838WF69-F1
#
_cell.length_a   1.000
_cell.length_b   1.000
_cell.length_c   1.000
_cell.angle_alpha   90.00
_cell.angle_beta   90.00
_cell.angle_gamma   90.00
#
_symmetry.space_group_name_H-M   'P 1'
#
loop_
_entity.id
_entity.type
_entity.pdbx_description
1 polymer ?
#
loop_
_entity_poly.entity_id
_entity_poly.type
_entity_poly.pdbx_seq_one_letter_code
_entity_poly.pdbx_strand_id
1 'polypeptide(L)'
;MEYQPPAEPRGPAPEYPDDPWTDEDDQRARANMPGAIRAEDTEPYLALQYVARLFKVAAMVVVVALVAEIVAGVVLEGAGALLPLMAEVIRGVVLASILWGAGDLTLLLIDVGHDVRAARVLLGRISVRAAETLPTPDDRVS
;
A
#
# COMPACT_ATOMS: atom_id res chain seq x y z
N MET A 1 -62.18 8.03 24.19
CA MET A 1 -61.18 6.93 24.22
C MET A 1 -59.86 7.57 24.61
N GLU A 2 -59.47 7.40 25.86
CA GLU A 2 -58.28 8.04 26.44
C GLU A 2 -57.07 7.17 26.10
N TYR A 3 -56.06 7.76 25.46
CA TYR A 3 -54.84 7.07 25.08
C TYR A 3 -53.94 6.91 26.31
N GLN A 4 -53.82 5.68 26.80
CA GLN A 4 -52.86 5.29 27.83
C GLN A 4 -51.52 4.93 27.15
N PRO A 5 -50.43 5.70 27.35
CA PRO A 5 -49.13 5.31 26.82
C PRO A 5 -48.62 4.03 27.53
N PRO A 6 -47.87 3.16 26.82
CA PRO A 6 -47.31 1.96 27.42
C PRO A 6 -46.34 2.33 28.55
N ALA A 7 -46.42 1.62 29.66
CA ALA A 7 -45.55 1.83 30.82
C ALA A 7 -44.08 1.65 30.41
N GLU A 8 -43.27 2.69 30.63
CA GLU A 8 -41.82 2.63 30.54
C GLU A 8 -41.30 1.45 31.38
N PRO A 9 -40.47 0.56 30.82
CA PRO A 9 -39.78 -0.43 31.63
C PRO A 9 -38.76 0.32 32.51
N ARG A 10 -39.10 0.50 33.79
CA ARG A 10 -38.14 0.90 34.84
C ARG A 10 -37.21 -0.27 35.13
N GLY A 11 -36.29 -0.52 34.22
CA GLY A 11 -35.09 -1.30 34.46
C GLY A 11 -33.87 -0.39 34.31
N PRO A 12 -32.74 -0.67 34.98
CA PRO A 12 -31.50 0.01 34.63
C PRO A 12 -31.25 -0.17 33.14
N ALA A 13 -30.83 0.89 32.46
CA ALA A 13 -30.41 0.81 31.06
C ALA A 13 -29.42 -0.36 30.91
N PRO A 14 -29.48 -1.15 29.82
CA PRO A 14 -28.48 -2.19 29.62
C PRO A 14 -27.12 -1.52 29.64
N GLU A 15 -26.36 -1.82 30.69
CA GLU A 15 -24.97 -1.44 30.82
C GLU A 15 -24.27 -2.25 29.72
N TYR A 16 -24.05 -1.61 28.57
CA TYR A 16 -23.18 -2.18 27.56
C TYR A 16 -21.83 -2.33 28.25
N PRO A 17 -21.27 -3.55 28.31
CA PRO A 17 -19.89 -3.69 28.72
C PRO A 17 -19.09 -2.78 27.81
N ASP A 18 -18.33 -1.84 28.38
CA ASP A 18 -17.22 -1.21 27.67
C ASP A 18 -16.27 -2.36 27.31
N ASP A 19 -16.51 -3.02 26.17
CA ASP A 19 -15.76 -4.19 25.73
C ASP A 19 -14.39 -3.70 25.25
N PRO A 20 -13.30 -3.95 26.00
CA PRO A 20 -11.97 -3.49 25.63
C PRO A 20 -11.33 -4.36 24.54
N TRP A 21 -12.01 -5.40 24.03
CA TRP A 21 -11.38 -6.50 23.29
C TRP A 21 -11.89 -6.74 21.87
N THR A 22 -12.60 -5.82 21.22
CA THR A 22 -13.13 -6.09 19.87
C THR A 22 -12.17 -5.86 18.70
N ASP A 23 -10.94 -5.35 18.91
CA ASP A 23 -10.02 -5.08 17.79
C ASP A 23 -8.96 -6.18 17.55
N GLU A 24 -8.58 -6.94 18.58
CA GLU A 24 -7.50 -7.95 18.48
C GLU A 24 -8.00 -9.32 18.02
N ASP A 25 -9.19 -9.73 18.48
CA ASP A 25 -9.75 -11.05 18.14
C ASP A 25 -10.31 -11.09 16.70
N ASP A 26 -10.79 -9.95 16.19
CA ASP A 26 -11.18 -9.80 14.78
C ASP A 26 -9.96 -9.85 13.83
N GLN A 27 -8.79 -9.35 14.26
CA GLN A 27 -7.54 -9.52 13.51
C GLN A 27 -7.06 -10.97 13.49
N ARG A 28 -7.20 -11.69 14.61
CA ARG A 28 -6.82 -13.11 14.71
C ARG A 28 -7.78 -14.02 13.94
N ALA A 29 -9.07 -13.69 13.90
CA ALA A 29 -10.06 -14.42 13.11
C ALA A 29 -9.82 -14.27 11.60
N ARG A 30 -9.37 -13.10 11.14
CA ARG A 30 -8.93 -12.91 9.73
C ARG A 30 -7.66 -13.69 9.40
N ALA A 31 -6.75 -13.86 10.36
CA ALA A 31 -5.51 -14.61 10.18
C ALA A 31 -5.71 -16.13 10.05
N ASN A 32 -6.86 -16.67 10.47
CA ASN A 32 -7.11 -18.11 10.60
C ASN A 32 -8.15 -18.69 9.62
N MET A 33 -8.51 -17.96 8.55
CA MET A 33 -9.39 -18.51 7.51
C MET A 33 -8.67 -19.62 6.71
N PRO A 34 -9.30 -20.79 6.48
CA PRO A 34 -8.75 -21.84 5.63
C PRO A 34 -8.79 -21.38 4.16
N GLY A 35 -7.64 -20.88 3.70
CA GLY A 35 -7.48 -20.07 2.49
C GLY A 35 -6.50 -18.91 2.69
N ALA A 36 -6.06 -18.65 3.92
CA ALA A 36 -4.93 -17.79 4.24
C ALA A 36 -3.68 -18.34 3.53
N ILE A 37 -3.32 -17.67 2.44
CA ILE A 37 -2.05 -17.86 1.73
C ILE A 37 -0.96 -17.77 2.80
N ARG A 38 -0.19 -18.85 2.95
CA ARG A 38 0.94 -18.94 3.85
C ARG A 38 1.85 -17.72 3.65
N ALA A 39 2.15 -16.98 4.72
CA ALA A 39 3.05 -15.83 4.67
C ALA A 39 4.46 -16.20 4.12
N GLU A 40 4.81 -17.48 4.20
CA GLU A 40 6.00 -18.11 3.61
C GLU A 40 5.91 -18.32 2.08
N ASP A 41 4.72 -18.40 1.47
CA ASP A 41 4.52 -18.26 0.01
C ASP A 41 4.42 -16.78 -0.42
N THR A 42 4.56 -15.84 0.53
CA THR A 42 4.50 -14.37 0.39
C THR A 42 5.88 -13.73 0.41
N GLU A 43 6.94 -14.50 0.14
CA GLU A 43 8.32 -13.97 0.08
C GLU A 43 8.81 -13.31 -1.24
N PRO A 44 8.00 -12.88 -2.25
CA PRO A 44 8.60 -12.27 -3.44
C PRO A 44 8.83 -10.74 -3.38
N TYR A 45 8.76 -10.06 -2.22
CA TYR A 45 8.90 -8.58 -2.22
C TYR A 45 9.75 -7.94 -1.12
N LEU A 46 10.34 -8.69 -0.18
CA LEU A 46 11.26 -8.07 0.80
C LEU A 46 12.45 -7.40 0.08
N ALA A 47 13.07 -8.10 -0.87
CA ALA A 47 14.19 -7.57 -1.66
C ALA A 47 13.81 -6.27 -2.39
N LEU A 48 12.60 -6.19 -2.98
CA LEU A 48 12.17 -5.03 -3.75
C LEU A 48 11.81 -3.84 -2.85
N GLN A 49 11.27 -4.09 -1.65
CA GLN A 49 11.08 -3.05 -0.63
C GLN A 49 12.40 -2.48 -0.13
N TYR A 50 13.44 -3.31 0.00
CA TYR A 50 14.79 -2.81 0.33
C TYR A 50 15.36 -1.93 -0.78
N VAL A 51 15.14 -2.30 -2.05
CA VAL A 51 15.55 -1.46 -3.20
C VAL A 51 14.83 -0.11 -3.18
N ALA A 52 13.51 -0.08 -2.94
CA ALA A 52 12.76 1.17 -2.80
C ALA A 52 13.30 2.06 -1.67
N ARG A 53 13.63 1.45 -0.51
CA ARG A 53 14.25 2.17 0.61
C ARG A 53 15.65 2.66 0.27
N LEU A 54 16.45 1.87 -0.45
CA LEU A 54 17.79 2.25 -0.90
C LEU A 54 17.76 3.49 -1.79
N PHE A 55 16.80 3.56 -2.72
CA PHE A 55 16.59 4.75 -3.56
C PHE A 55 16.24 5.98 -2.73
N LYS A 56 15.37 5.85 -1.72
CA LYS A 56 15.05 6.95 -0.79
C LYS A 56 16.27 7.39 0.02
N VAL A 57 17.08 6.45 0.52
CA VAL A 57 18.31 6.76 1.25
C VAL A 57 19.31 7.48 0.36
N ALA A 58 19.53 6.98 -0.86
CA ALA A 58 20.41 7.64 -1.82
C ALA A 58 19.89 9.04 -2.17
N ALA A 59 18.58 9.25 -2.26
CA ALA A 59 17.99 10.56 -2.55
C ALA A 59 18.30 11.54 -1.42
N MET A 60 18.18 11.07 -0.17
CA MET A 60 18.56 11.85 1.01
C MET A 60 20.05 12.17 1.04
N VAL A 61 20.91 11.22 0.66
CA VAL A 61 22.35 11.47 0.54
C VAL A 61 22.63 12.55 -0.50
N VAL A 62 21.97 12.51 -1.66
CA VAL A 62 22.10 13.56 -2.70
C VAL A 62 21.64 14.92 -2.17
N VAL A 63 20.53 14.99 -1.43
CA VAL A 63 20.07 16.25 -0.82
C VAL A 63 21.09 16.79 0.18
N VAL A 64 21.65 15.93 1.03
CA VAL A 64 22.69 16.33 1.99
C VAL A 64 23.95 16.82 1.25
N ALA A 65 24.37 16.09 0.21
CA ALA A 65 25.49 16.50 -0.62
C ALA A 65 25.22 17.85 -1.30
N LEU A 66 24.01 18.09 -1.79
CA LEU A 66 23.61 19.35 -2.40
C LEU A 66 23.69 20.52 -1.41
N VAL A 67 23.25 20.31 -0.17
CA VAL A 67 23.38 21.33 0.88
C VAL A 67 24.86 21.61 1.18
N ALA A 68 25.69 20.57 1.24
CA ALA A 68 27.13 20.74 1.44
C ALA A 68 27.79 21.51 0.28
N GLU A 69 27.43 21.21 -0.96
CA GLU A 69 27.86 21.90 -2.18
C GLU A 69 27.50 23.39 -2.11
N ILE A 70 26.26 23.70 -1.68
CA ILE A 70 25.80 25.07 -1.54
C ILE A 70 26.66 25.85 -0.55
N VAL A 71 26.89 25.26 0.63
CA VAL A 71 27.74 25.88 1.67
C VAL A 71 29.17 26.06 1.16
N ALA A 72 29.74 25.04 0.52
CA ALA A 72 31.10 25.07 -0.01
C ALA A 72 31.26 26.17 -1.07
N GLY A 73 30.36 26.24 -2.05
CA GLY A 73 30.40 27.25 -3.10
C GLY A 73 30.26 28.68 -2.55
N VAL A 74 29.40 28.90 -1.56
CA VAL A 74 29.26 30.20 -0.90
C VAL A 74 30.53 30.58 -0.12
N VAL A 75 31.12 29.63 0.62
CA VAL A 75 32.30 29.89 1.46
C VAL A 75 33.56 30.12 0.62
N LEU A 76 33.75 29.37 -0.47
CA LEU A 76 34.96 29.39 -1.27
C LEU A 76 34.96 30.45 -2.37
N GLU A 77 33.84 30.65 -3.06
CA GLU A 77 33.75 31.47 -4.27
C GLU A 77 32.89 32.74 -4.10
N GLY A 78 32.08 32.80 -3.04
CA GLY A 78 31.26 33.97 -2.71
C GLY A 78 30.31 34.38 -3.85
N ALA A 79 30.38 35.64 -4.29
CA ALA A 79 29.46 36.19 -5.29
C ALA A 79 29.69 35.63 -6.71
N GLY A 80 30.90 35.12 -7.03
CA GLY A 80 31.19 34.50 -8.32
C GLY A 80 30.48 33.16 -8.51
N ALA A 81 30.07 32.54 -7.41
CA ALA A 81 29.48 31.22 -7.34
C ALA A 81 27.98 31.21 -7.76
N LEU A 82 27.31 32.37 -7.79
CA LEU A 82 25.84 32.45 -7.92
C LEU A 82 25.30 31.72 -9.16
N LEU A 83 25.87 32.00 -10.33
CA LEU A 83 25.46 31.40 -11.60
C LEU A 83 25.76 29.90 -11.68
N PRO A 84 26.99 29.41 -11.40
CA PRO A 84 27.27 27.98 -11.43
C PRO A 84 26.50 27.20 -10.36
N LEU A 85 26.32 27.72 -9.14
CA LEU A 85 25.51 27.07 -8.11
C LEU A 85 24.07 26.86 -8.56
N MET A 86 23.44 27.81 -9.25
CA MET A 86 22.07 27.61 -9.71
C MET A 86 21.95 26.43 -10.67
N ALA A 87 22.89 26.27 -11.59
CA ALA A 87 22.91 25.13 -12.51
C ALA A 87 23.08 23.81 -11.75
N GLU A 88 23.98 23.78 -10.77
CA GLU A 88 24.26 22.58 -9.98
C GLU A 88 23.10 22.24 -9.03
N VAL A 89 22.49 23.25 -8.40
CA VAL A 89 21.28 23.09 -7.58
C VAL A 89 20.14 22.49 -8.38
N ILE A 90 19.89 23.01 -9.60
CA ILE A 90 18.85 22.44 -10.47
C ILE A 90 19.14 20.97 -10.78
N ARG A 91 20.38 20.63 -11.16
CA ARG A 91 20.78 19.24 -11.44
C ARG A 91 20.61 18.34 -10.21
N GLY A 92 21.06 18.80 -9.04
CA GLY A 92 20.94 18.07 -7.78
C GLY A 92 19.49 17.85 -7.37
N VAL A 93 18.64 18.87 -7.47
CA VAL A 93 17.20 18.77 -7.17
C VAL A 93 16.52 17.80 -8.13
N VAL A 94 16.80 17.88 -9.44
CA VAL A 94 16.24 16.96 -10.43
C VAL A 94 16.67 15.53 -10.15
N LEU A 95 17.96 15.30 -9.88
CA LEU A 95 18.49 13.98 -9.54
C LEU A 95 17.82 13.42 -8.28
N ALA A 96 17.74 14.22 -7.22
CA ALA A 96 17.08 13.83 -5.96
C ALA A 96 15.59 13.50 -6.18
N SER A 97 14.89 14.30 -6.97
CA SER A 97 13.46 14.12 -7.26
C SER A 97 13.21 12.85 -8.06
N ILE A 98 14.04 12.57 -9.08
CA ILE A 98 13.96 11.32 -9.85
C ILE A 98 14.19 10.12 -8.94
N LEU A 99 15.19 10.19 -8.06
CA LEU A 99 15.54 9.08 -7.19
C LEU A 99 14.47 8.83 -6.13
N TRP A 100 13.88 9.89 -5.59
CA TRP A 100 12.74 9.80 -4.69
C TRP A 100 11.52 9.20 -5.38
N GLY A 101 11.18 9.71 -6.57
CA GLY A 101 10.08 9.22 -7.39
C GLY A 101 10.25 7.77 -7.82
N ALA A 102 11.47 7.33 -8.15
CA ALA A 102 11.77 5.94 -8.46
C ALA A 102 11.53 5.02 -7.25
N GLY A 103 11.89 5.47 -6.04
CA GLY A 103 11.60 4.76 -4.80
C GLY A 103 10.09 4.62 -4.55
N ASP A 104 9.32 5.68 -4.79
CA ASP A 104 7.85 5.67 -4.64
C ASP A 104 7.16 4.79 -5.70
N LEU A 105 7.60 4.92 -6.96
CA LEU A 105 7.13 4.11 -8.08
C LEU A 105 7.36 2.61 -7.83
N THR A 106 8.50 2.25 -7.23
CA THR A 106 8.80 0.85 -6.91
C THR A 106 7.77 0.28 -5.92
N LEU A 107 7.37 1.05 -4.90
CA LEU A 107 6.34 0.62 -3.96
C LEU A 107 4.99 0.46 -4.66
N LEU A 108 4.61 1.40 -5.53
CA LEU A 108 3.39 1.30 -6.32
C LEU A 108 3.37 0.07 -7.24
N LEU A 109 4.51 -0.28 -7.86
CA LEU A 109 4.61 -1.51 -8.67
C LEU A 109 4.40 -2.78 -7.85
N ILE A 110 4.78 -2.79 -6.57
CA ILE A 110 4.55 -3.94 -5.68
C ILE A 110 3.05 -4.12 -5.48
N ASP A 111 2.33 -3.04 -5.19
CA ASP A 111 0.88 -3.06 -4.96
C ASP A 111 0.13 -3.54 -6.22
N VAL A 112 0.51 -3.03 -7.39
CA VAL A 112 -0.06 -3.47 -8.69
C VAL A 112 0.22 -4.96 -8.95
N GLY A 113 1.38 -5.47 -8.53
CA GLY A 113 1.72 -6.89 -8.66
C GLY A 113 0.72 -7.79 -7.91
N HIS A 114 0.26 -7.34 -6.73
CA HIS A 114 -0.76 -8.03 -5.96
C HIS A 114 -2.14 -7.98 -6.63
N ASP A 115 -2.53 -6.80 -7.13
CA ASP A 115 -3.83 -6.61 -7.80
C ASP A 115 -3.95 -7.44 -9.09
N VAL A 116 -2.88 -7.51 -9.88
CA VAL A 116 -2.83 -8.34 -11.09
C VAL A 116 -2.92 -9.83 -10.74
N ARG A 117 -2.28 -10.27 -9.65
CA ARG A 117 -2.40 -11.65 -9.16
C ARG A 117 -3.84 -11.95 -8.73
N ALA A 118 -4.49 -11.04 -8.00
CA ALA A 118 -5.88 -11.18 -7.59
C ALA A 118 -6.83 -11.25 -8.81
N ALA A 119 -6.64 -10.37 -9.80
CA ALA A 119 -7.40 -10.38 -11.04
C ALA A 119 -7.25 -11.70 -11.81
N ARG A 120 -6.04 -12.28 -11.88
CA ARG A 120 -5.79 -13.57 -12.53
C ARG A 120 -6.54 -14.72 -11.84
N VAL A 121 -6.57 -14.73 -10.51
CA VAL A 121 -7.31 -15.75 -9.74
C VAL A 121 -8.81 -15.62 -9.98
N LEU A 122 -9.37 -14.40 -9.93
CA LEU A 122 -10.78 -14.16 -10.20
C LEU A 122 -11.18 -14.58 -11.61
N LEU A 123 -10.38 -14.20 -12.61
CA LEU A 123 -10.62 -14.56 -14.00
C LEU A 123 -10.59 -16.08 -14.20
N GLY A 124 -9.65 -16.78 -13.55
CA GLY A 124 -9.59 -18.25 -13.57
C GLY A 124 -10.83 -18.90 -12.94
N ARG A 125 -11.36 -18.34 -11.85
CA ARG A 125 -12.60 -18.84 -11.23
C ARG A 125 -13.82 -18.61 -12.13
N ILE A 126 -13.91 -17.47 -12.80
CA ILE A 126 -14.98 -17.18 -13.76
C ILE A 126 -14.90 -18.10 -14.98
N SER A 127 -13.71 -18.35 -15.53
CA SER A 127 -13.54 -19.21 -16.70
C SER A 127 -13.92 -20.66 -16.41
N VAL A 128 -13.59 -21.18 -15.22
CA VAL A 128 -13.97 -22.55 -14.81
C VAL A 128 -15.48 -22.67 -14.66
N ARG A 129 -16.12 -21.73 -13.94
CA ARG A 129 -17.59 -21.73 -13.82
C ARG A 129 -18.28 -21.61 -15.18
N ALA A 130 -17.78 -20.75 -16.07
CA ALA A 130 -18.34 -20.61 -17.41
C ALA A 130 -18.21 -21.89 -18.24
N ALA A 131 -17.14 -22.67 -18.04
CA ALA A 131 -16.97 -23.97 -18.70
C ALA A 131 -17.92 -25.04 -18.14
N GLU A 132 -18.25 -25.00 -16.84
CA GLU A 132 -19.23 -25.91 -16.21
C GLU A 132 -20.67 -25.64 -16.68
N THR A 133 -21.02 -24.41 -17.02
CA THR A 133 -22.39 -24.04 -17.47
C THR A 133 -22.64 -24.31 -18.95
N LEU A 134 -21.63 -24.70 -19.73
CA LEU A 134 -21.81 -25.04 -21.14
C LEU A 134 -22.31 -26.49 -21.26
N PRO A 135 -23.47 -26.75 -21.90
CA PRO A 135 -23.96 -28.11 -22.09
C PRO A 135 -22.98 -28.91 -22.92
N THR A 136 -22.64 -30.10 -22.43
CA THR A 136 -21.81 -31.07 -23.13
C THR A 136 -22.47 -31.39 -24.49
N PRO A 137 -21.71 -31.51 -25.59
CA PRO A 137 -22.26 -31.79 -26.92
C PRO A 137 -23.13 -33.06 -27.03
N ASP A 138 -23.10 -33.92 -26.01
CA ASP A 138 -23.87 -35.16 -25.89
C ASP A 138 -25.38 -34.90 -25.68
N ASP A 139 -25.77 -33.74 -25.13
CA ASP A 139 -27.17 -33.40 -24.81
C ASP A 139 -28.01 -32.97 -26.03
N ARG A 140 -27.49 -33.06 -27.26
CA ARG A 140 -28.17 -32.59 -28.49
C ARG A 140 -28.67 -33.71 -29.42
N VAL A 141 -28.53 -34.98 -29.05
CA VAL A 141 -28.83 -36.12 -29.94
C VAL A 141 -29.81 -37.12 -29.31
N SER A 142 -30.77 -36.67 -28.50
CA SER A 142 -31.90 -37.50 -28.06
C SER A 142 -33.24 -36.83 -28.37
#